data_AF-A0A2H0QR04-F1
#
_entry.id   AF-A0A2H0QR04-F1
#
_cell.length_a   1.000
_cell.length_b   1.000
_cell.length_c   1.000
_cell.angle_alpha   90.00
_cell.angle_beta   90.00
_cell.angle_gamma   90.00
#
_symmetry.space_group_name_H-M   'P 1'
#
loop_
_entity.id
_entity.type
_entity.pdbx_description
1 polymer ?
#
loop_
_entity_poly.entity_id
_entity_poly.type
_entity_poly.pdbx_seq_one_letter_code
_entity_poly.pdbx_strand_id
1 'polypeptide(L)'
;MSKKKDITEAKKDILLYDDHKLVTRRDFLSSGMISMSTFALAPTLLSLLKSNSAYALECNTAQATIGKTPVIIFDLSGGANLVGSNVMVGGPGGQMDFLATYETLGLPMDMHPSKANQLSSELGLAFHGDSAILRGIVSETSGNVRPKVDGAVFCTSSGDDTANNPHNPIYWLNKAGAMGGLTQLAGTSNSISGGKSIVPDASIDPTVKPVVLNRPQDALGLVNIGKLGELFTPQKAQRILKAIERMSEQKIMSYGQKSLPDQIKDLVKCGYIGSQDLIGKYTADALDASKDPMVTQVFDNLNNGDQRKVATMMKLLMDGHLGVATIEKGGYDYHNNTRATGETRDFEAGALIGRCIELASLKGKDLVVYVITDGGVAAREGIDNSVGGRGKLSWTGDSGQRSSTFMLVYRNLGRATLRNGNRQIGSFKDTGAVENAATPSSNSVVNLAKLITANYLALHGEENKLAAIVGDNPFGANLDKYLVFNKIT
;
A
#
# COMPACT_ATOMS: atom_id res chain seq x y z
N MET A 1 21.07 -64.78 40.42
CA MET A 1 20.16 -65.28 39.35
C MET A 1 19.03 -64.26 39.22
N SER A 2 19.08 -63.28 38.32
CA SER A 2 18.83 -63.32 36.86
C SER A 2 17.40 -63.69 36.46
N LYS A 3 16.56 -62.71 36.06
CA LYS A 3 16.15 -62.51 34.65
C LYS A 3 15.19 -61.31 34.46
N LYS A 4 15.39 -60.64 33.31
CA LYS A 4 14.71 -59.48 32.67
C LYS A 4 13.24 -59.72 32.26
N LYS A 5 12.48 -58.62 32.06
CA LYS A 5 11.84 -58.20 30.77
C LYS A 5 11.05 -56.88 30.97
N ASP A 6 11.55 -55.78 30.41
CA ASP A 6 11.14 -55.16 29.12
C ASP A 6 9.76 -54.47 29.17
N ILE A 7 9.77 -53.16 29.40
CA ILE A 7 8.66 -52.26 29.08
C ILE A 7 9.02 -51.62 27.74
N THR A 8 8.64 -52.28 26.65
CA THR A 8 8.82 -51.79 25.29
C THR A 8 7.98 -50.53 25.06
N GLU A 9 8.63 -49.53 24.46
CA GLU A 9 8.06 -48.30 23.92
C GLU A 9 6.78 -48.57 23.12
N ALA A 10 5.67 -47.93 23.50
CA ALA A 10 4.57 -47.70 22.58
C ALA A 10 5.03 -46.65 21.55
N LYS A 11 5.48 -47.13 20.37
CA LYS A 11 5.58 -46.30 19.17
C LYS A 11 4.22 -45.62 18.95
N LYS A 12 4.19 -44.30 19.03
CA LYS A 12 3.09 -43.52 18.45
C LYS A 12 3.42 -43.35 16.98
N ASP A 13 2.84 -44.23 16.18
CA ASP A 13 2.91 -44.16 14.73
C ASP A 13 2.28 -42.84 14.25
N ILE A 14 2.99 -42.21 13.32
CA ILE A 14 2.42 -41.21 12.42
C ILE A 14 1.34 -41.95 11.65
N LEU A 15 0.11 -41.42 11.64
CA LEU A 15 -1.02 -41.98 10.89
C LEU A 15 -0.69 -42.03 9.39
N LEU A 16 -0.09 -43.15 8.99
CA LEU A 16 -0.10 -43.66 7.63
C LEU A 16 -1.04 -44.86 7.69
N TYR A 17 -2.02 -44.90 6.80
CA TYR A 17 -2.81 -46.13 6.63
C TYR A 17 -1.85 -47.24 6.20
N ASP A 18 -1.78 -48.31 6.99
CA ASP A 18 -0.71 -49.33 6.94
C ASP A 18 -0.50 -50.02 5.58
N ASP A 19 -1.43 -49.86 4.63
CA ASP A 19 -1.40 -50.58 3.35
C ASP A 19 -1.30 -49.68 2.09
N HIS A 20 -1.04 -48.37 2.20
CA HIS A 20 -0.97 -47.49 1.02
C HIS A 20 0.47 -47.12 0.64
N LYS A 21 0.99 -47.71 -0.44
CA LYS A 21 2.25 -47.29 -1.06
C LYS A 21 2.01 -45.97 -1.82
N LEU A 22 2.75 -44.91 -1.49
CA LEU A 22 2.60 -43.59 -2.13
C LEU A 22 3.26 -43.63 -3.51
N VAL A 23 2.47 -43.53 -4.59
CA VAL A 23 2.99 -43.66 -5.96
C VAL A 23 2.75 -42.40 -6.79
N THR A 24 1.74 -41.58 -6.45
CA THR A 24 1.35 -40.42 -7.26
C THR A 24 1.57 -39.07 -6.57
N ARG A 25 1.70 -38.01 -7.38
CA ARG A 25 1.87 -36.61 -6.92
C ARG A 25 0.73 -36.14 -5.99
N ARG A 26 -0.45 -36.73 -6.13
CA ARG A 26 -1.65 -36.40 -5.35
C ARG A 26 -1.67 -37.11 -3.99
N ASP A 27 -1.11 -38.32 -3.91
CA ASP A 27 -0.88 -39.03 -2.65
C ASP A 27 0.18 -38.32 -1.80
N PHE A 28 1.15 -37.68 -2.46
CA PHE A 28 2.17 -36.86 -1.82
C PHE A 28 1.63 -35.53 -1.23
N LEU A 29 0.54 -35.01 -1.81
CA LEU A 29 -0.17 -33.82 -1.33
C LEU A 29 -1.10 -34.13 -0.15
N SER A 30 -1.75 -35.31 -0.15
CA SER A 30 -2.67 -35.71 0.93
C SER A 30 -1.96 -36.18 2.19
N SER A 31 -0.70 -36.63 2.10
CA SER A 31 0.11 -37.09 3.24
C SER A 31 1.00 -36.00 3.87
N GLY A 32 0.84 -34.72 3.47
CA GLY A 32 1.41 -33.58 4.18
C GLY A 32 2.91 -33.34 4.01
N MET A 33 3.58 -34.00 3.05
CA MET A 33 5.04 -33.90 2.89
C MET A 33 5.50 -32.60 2.19
N ILE A 34 4.68 -31.95 1.37
CA ILE A 34 5.02 -30.66 0.73
C ILE A 34 4.99 -29.48 1.71
N SER A 35 4.27 -29.60 2.83
CA SER A 35 4.35 -28.63 3.93
C SER A 35 5.72 -28.63 4.64
N MET A 36 6.57 -29.63 4.44
CA MET A 36 7.92 -29.67 5.01
C MET A 36 9.01 -29.12 4.07
N SER A 37 8.82 -29.14 2.74
CA SER A 37 9.81 -28.60 1.80
C SER A 37 9.81 -27.07 1.74
N THR A 38 8.68 -26.42 2.06
CA THR A 38 8.62 -24.96 2.24
C THR A 38 9.34 -24.49 3.52
N PHE A 39 9.47 -25.35 4.54
CA PHE A 39 10.30 -25.05 5.72
C PHE A 39 11.80 -25.15 5.47
N ALA A 40 12.25 -25.83 4.40
CA ALA A 40 13.68 -25.95 4.08
C ALA A 40 14.25 -24.72 3.36
N LEU A 41 13.40 -23.83 2.82
CA LEU A 41 13.81 -22.63 2.10
C LEU A 41 13.52 -21.32 2.84
N ALA A 42 12.71 -21.36 3.91
CA ALA A 42 12.75 -20.32 4.92
C ALA A 42 14.09 -20.41 5.68
N PRO A 43 14.67 -19.29 6.16
CA PRO A 43 15.80 -19.37 7.09
C PRO A 43 15.34 -20.16 8.31
N THR A 44 15.68 -21.45 8.34
CA THR A 44 15.48 -22.29 9.51
C THR A 44 16.32 -21.70 10.64
N LEU A 45 15.92 -21.96 11.89
CA LEU A 45 16.73 -21.67 13.09
C LEU A 45 18.23 -22.01 12.91
N LEU A 46 18.53 -23.00 12.06
CA LEU A 46 19.88 -23.44 11.73
C LEU A 46 20.71 -22.42 10.91
N SER A 47 20.06 -21.55 10.13
CA SER A 47 20.71 -20.43 9.43
C SER A 47 21.14 -19.33 10.42
N LEU A 48 20.33 -19.09 11.46
CA LEU A 48 20.66 -18.21 12.60
C LEU A 48 21.78 -18.78 13.49
N LEU A 49 21.93 -20.10 13.55
CA LEU A 49 23.03 -20.77 14.28
C LEU A 49 24.37 -20.74 13.52
N LYS A 50 24.39 -20.32 12.25
CA LYS A 50 25.60 -20.28 11.41
C LYS A 50 26.27 -18.89 11.38
N SER A 51 25.67 -17.87 12.00
CA SER A 51 26.31 -16.56 12.18
C SER A 51 27.22 -16.58 13.40
N ASN A 52 28.54 -16.64 13.19
CA ASN A 52 29.59 -16.63 14.25
C ASN A 52 29.75 -15.28 14.98
N SER A 53 28.75 -14.40 14.93
CA SER A 53 28.74 -13.14 15.67
C SER A 53 27.92 -13.31 16.94
N ALA A 54 28.64 -13.42 18.06
CA ALA A 54 28.09 -13.39 19.41
C ALA A 54 27.35 -12.07 19.67
N TYR A 55 26.07 -12.01 19.31
CA TYR A 55 25.11 -11.16 19.98
C TYR A 55 24.46 -12.04 21.04
N ALA A 56 24.86 -11.85 22.30
CA ALA A 56 24.03 -12.25 23.42
C ALA A 56 22.69 -11.53 23.22
N LEU A 57 21.68 -12.29 22.79
CA LEU A 57 20.34 -11.81 22.54
C LEU A 57 19.73 -11.42 23.90
N GLU A 58 19.91 -10.17 24.33
CA GLU A 58 18.88 -9.54 25.15
C GLU A 58 17.60 -9.69 24.32
N CYS A 59 16.56 -10.36 24.85
CA CYS A 59 15.29 -10.51 24.15
C CYS A 59 14.65 -9.11 24.03
N ASN A 60 15.17 -8.26 23.14
CA ASN A 60 14.50 -7.05 22.71
C ASN A 60 13.24 -7.53 21.99
N THR A 61 12.12 -7.42 22.69
CA THR A 61 10.80 -7.50 22.08
C THR A 61 10.81 -6.56 20.89
N ALA A 62 10.29 -7.01 19.73
CA ALA A 62 10.21 -6.16 18.55
C ALA A 62 9.47 -4.87 18.94
N GLN A 63 10.24 -3.79 19.10
CA GLN A 63 9.66 -2.46 19.17
C GLN A 63 8.92 -2.28 17.86
N ALA A 64 7.67 -1.81 17.93
CA ALA A 64 6.92 -1.45 16.73
C ALA A 64 7.80 -0.51 15.93
N THR A 65 8.26 -0.96 14.76
CA THR A 65 8.99 -0.11 13.84
C THR A 65 8.05 1.05 13.51
N ILE A 66 8.34 2.23 14.05
CA ILE A 66 7.63 3.45 13.65
C ILE A 66 8.11 3.72 12.23
N GLY A 67 7.35 3.21 11.26
CA GLY A 67 7.56 3.54 9.87
C GLY A 67 7.45 5.04 9.64
N LYS A 68 7.99 5.47 8.51
CA LYS A 68 7.74 6.81 7.99
C LYS A 68 6.25 7.01 7.68
N THR A 69 5.86 8.20 7.23
CA THR A 69 4.46 8.56 7.00
C THR A 69 3.74 7.46 6.20
N PRO A 70 2.62 6.92 6.71
CA PRO A 70 1.89 5.86 6.03
C PRO A 70 1.33 6.34 4.70
N VAL A 71 1.22 5.41 3.75
CA VAL A 71 0.70 5.69 2.40
C VAL A 71 -0.54 4.86 2.11
N ILE A 72 -1.58 5.51 1.60
CA ILE A 72 -2.75 4.84 1.03
C ILE A 72 -2.83 5.16 -0.47
N ILE A 73 -2.98 4.13 -1.28
CA ILE A 73 -3.08 4.21 -2.73
C ILE A 73 -4.52 3.91 -3.13
N PHE A 74 -5.17 4.83 -3.84
CA PHE A 74 -6.47 4.59 -4.48
C PHE A 74 -6.24 4.25 -5.94
N ASP A 75 -6.55 3.01 -6.30
CA ASP A 75 -6.45 2.46 -7.64
C ASP A 75 -7.83 2.47 -8.30
N LEU A 76 -8.07 3.52 -9.09
CA LEU A 76 -9.34 3.74 -9.78
C LEU A 76 -9.32 2.99 -11.12
N SER A 77 -9.86 1.78 -11.09
CA SER A 77 -9.71 0.81 -12.19
C SER A 77 -10.66 1.10 -13.35
N GLY A 78 -10.10 1.31 -14.54
CA GLY A 78 -10.82 1.43 -15.82
C GLY A 78 -10.87 2.83 -16.44
N GLY A 79 -9.85 3.68 -16.26
CA GLY A 79 -9.79 4.97 -16.96
C GLY A 79 -10.59 6.10 -16.30
N ALA A 80 -10.27 6.43 -15.06
CA ALA A 80 -10.89 7.54 -14.36
C ALA A 80 -10.49 8.90 -14.93
N ASN A 81 -11.42 9.84 -14.91
CA ASN A 81 -11.16 11.25 -15.17
C ASN A 81 -10.45 11.89 -13.97
N LEU A 82 -9.12 11.95 -13.98
CA LEU A 82 -8.36 12.68 -12.95
C LEU A 82 -8.05 14.13 -13.34
N VAL A 83 -7.97 14.45 -14.64
CA VAL A 83 -7.45 15.74 -15.15
C VAL A 83 -8.52 16.67 -15.70
N GLY A 84 -8.32 17.98 -15.55
CA GLY A 84 -9.21 19.03 -16.03
C GLY A 84 -10.50 19.08 -15.24
N SER A 85 -11.46 18.20 -15.56
CA SER A 85 -12.76 18.12 -14.88
C SER A 85 -12.69 17.83 -13.37
N ASN A 86 -11.57 17.28 -12.89
CA ASN A 86 -11.26 17.12 -11.47
C ASN A 86 -10.04 17.95 -11.06
N VAL A 87 -8.83 17.39 -11.13
CA VAL A 87 -7.60 18.10 -10.80
C VAL A 87 -7.19 18.98 -11.99
N MET A 88 -6.91 20.25 -11.74
CA MET A 88 -6.48 21.15 -12.82
C MET A 88 -5.09 20.77 -13.30
N VAL A 89 -4.90 20.86 -14.61
CA VAL A 89 -3.59 20.71 -15.26
C VAL A 89 -3.40 21.87 -16.23
N GLY A 90 -2.17 22.27 -16.46
CA GLY A 90 -1.81 23.38 -17.33
C GLY A 90 -0.57 23.12 -18.17
N GLY A 91 -0.12 24.16 -18.86
CA GLY A 91 1.12 24.18 -19.61
C GLY A 91 2.39 24.10 -18.73
N PRO A 92 3.56 24.39 -19.30
CA PRO A 92 4.84 24.33 -18.59
C PRO A 92 4.94 25.23 -17.33
N GLY A 93 4.10 26.26 -17.22
CA GLY A 93 4.03 27.13 -16.03
C GLY A 93 3.30 26.51 -14.83
N GLY A 94 2.76 25.29 -14.95
CA GLY A 94 2.08 24.56 -13.89
C GLY A 94 0.55 24.68 -13.95
N GLN A 95 -0.15 24.33 -12.86
CA GLN A 95 -1.63 24.24 -12.87
C GLN A 95 -2.35 25.56 -13.21
N MET A 96 -1.69 26.71 -12.97
CA MET A 96 -2.24 28.04 -13.22
C MET A 96 -1.92 28.57 -14.62
N ASP A 97 -1.06 27.88 -15.37
CA ASP A 97 -0.80 28.13 -16.78
C ASP A 97 -1.88 27.44 -17.61
N PHE A 98 -3.08 28.01 -17.61
CA PHE A 98 -4.26 27.35 -18.18
C PHE A 98 -4.11 27.08 -19.66
N LEU A 99 -4.57 25.89 -20.08
CA LEU A 99 -4.67 25.52 -21.49
C LEU A 99 -5.67 26.41 -22.22
N ALA A 100 -5.53 26.55 -23.54
CA ALA A 100 -6.49 27.30 -24.34
C ALA A 100 -7.92 26.70 -24.29
N THR A 101 -8.03 25.38 -24.19
CA THR A 101 -9.31 24.66 -24.07
C THR A 101 -9.18 23.43 -23.17
N TYR A 102 -10.25 23.12 -22.44
CA TYR A 102 -10.39 21.92 -21.60
C TYR A 102 -11.51 20.99 -22.12
N GLU A 103 -11.99 21.19 -23.34
CA GLU A 103 -13.12 20.43 -23.89
C GLU A 103 -12.85 18.93 -23.92
N THR A 104 -11.65 18.53 -24.38
CA THR A 104 -11.29 17.10 -24.39
C THR A 104 -11.05 16.52 -23.00
N LEU A 105 -10.92 17.38 -21.98
CA LEU A 105 -10.82 17.07 -20.56
C LEU A 105 -12.18 17.22 -19.84
N GLY A 106 -13.27 17.30 -20.61
CA GLY A 106 -14.64 17.23 -20.10
C GLY A 106 -15.26 18.55 -19.67
N LEU A 107 -14.60 19.70 -19.89
CA LEU A 107 -15.13 21.01 -19.50
C LEU A 107 -15.53 21.84 -20.72
N PRO A 108 -16.79 22.30 -20.84
CA PRO A 108 -17.16 23.25 -21.87
C PRO A 108 -16.49 24.61 -21.61
N MET A 109 -16.43 25.47 -22.64
CA MET A 109 -15.81 26.80 -22.54
C MET A 109 -16.40 27.68 -21.43
N ASP A 110 -17.66 27.49 -21.05
CA ASP A 110 -18.30 28.20 -19.92
C ASP A 110 -17.83 27.79 -18.54
N MET A 111 -17.16 26.64 -18.45
CA MET A 111 -16.54 26.13 -17.23
C MET A 111 -15.01 26.22 -17.27
N HIS A 112 -14.44 27.02 -18.19
CA HIS A 112 -13.01 27.23 -18.28
C HIS A 112 -12.44 27.76 -16.95
N PRO A 113 -11.30 27.26 -16.44
CA PRO A 113 -10.76 27.61 -15.11
C PRO A 113 -10.41 29.10 -14.92
N SER A 114 -10.20 29.85 -16.00
CA SER A 114 -10.00 31.30 -15.93
C SER A 114 -11.28 32.10 -15.62
N LYS A 115 -12.46 31.47 -15.75
CA LYS A 115 -13.74 32.10 -15.41
C LYS A 115 -13.96 32.10 -13.90
N ALA A 116 -14.73 33.09 -13.42
CA ALA A 116 -15.03 33.23 -12.00
C ALA A 116 -15.66 31.96 -11.43
N ASN A 117 -15.22 31.56 -10.23
CA ASN A 117 -15.69 30.39 -9.49
C ASN A 117 -15.45 29.03 -10.17
N GLN A 118 -14.59 28.94 -11.19
CA GLN A 118 -14.25 27.68 -11.87
C GLN A 118 -12.97 27.02 -11.35
N LEU A 119 -12.36 27.57 -10.29
CA LEU A 119 -11.13 27.07 -9.69
C LEU A 119 -11.27 27.01 -8.16
N SER A 120 -10.78 25.94 -7.55
CA SER A 120 -10.64 25.83 -6.10
C SER A 120 -9.25 25.32 -5.73
N SER A 121 -8.62 25.96 -4.74
CA SER A 121 -7.32 25.59 -4.18
C SER A 121 -7.39 25.35 -2.67
N GLU A 122 -8.57 25.00 -2.15
CA GLU A 122 -8.82 24.84 -0.70
C GLU A 122 -7.89 23.78 -0.08
N LEU A 123 -7.63 22.69 -0.82
CA LEU A 123 -6.70 21.61 -0.43
C LEU A 123 -5.24 21.86 -0.85
N GLY A 124 -4.91 23.07 -1.32
CA GLY A 124 -3.59 23.42 -1.84
C GLY A 124 -3.37 23.00 -3.29
N LEU A 125 -3.63 21.73 -3.64
CA LEU A 125 -3.74 21.29 -5.04
C LEU A 125 -4.91 22.01 -5.72
N ALA A 126 -4.70 22.50 -6.94
CA ALA A 126 -5.77 23.15 -7.69
C ALA A 126 -6.71 22.12 -8.33
N PHE A 127 -8.00 22.27 -8.08
CA PHE A 127 -9.09 21.51 -8.67
C PHE A 127 -10.02 22.44 -9.44
N HIS A 128 -10.74 21.88 -10.40
CA HIS A 128 -11.89 22.57 -10.98
C HIS A 128 -12.90 22.89 -9.88
N GLY A 129 -13.53 24.07 -9.94
CA GLY A 129 -14.50 24.53 -8.95
C GLY A 129 -15.69 23.56 -8.78
N ASP A 130 -16.00 22.79 -9.82
CA ASP A 130 -17.01 21.75 -9.80
C ASP A 130 -16.45 20.33 -9.87
N SER A 131 -15.23 20.09 -9.37
CA SER A 131 -14.65 18.73 -9.30
C SER A 131 -15.47 17.79 -8.42
N ALA A 132 -15.85 16.63 -8.93
CA ALA A 132 -16.53 15.59 -8.17
C ALA A 132 -15.66 15.02 -7.04
N ILE A 133 -14.38 14.75 -7.31
CA ILE A 133 -13.41 14.30 -6.30
C ILE A 133 -13.30 15.35 -5.20
N LEU A 134 -13.14 16.63 -5.54
CA LEU A 134 -13.06 17.70 -4.56
C LEU A 134 -14.32 17.77 -3.69
N ARG A 135 -15.51 17.75 -4.31
CA ARG A 135 -16.79 17.75 -3.58
C ARG A 135 -16.88 16.59 -2.59
N GLY A 136 -16.45 15.39 -3.00
CA GLY A 136 -16.39 14.23 -2.12
C GLY A 136 -15.44 14.44 -0.93
N ILE A 137 -14.23 14.93 -1.18
CA ILE A 137 -13.25 15.20 -0.11
C ILE A 137 -13.80 16.25 0.87
N VAL A 138 -14.36 17.33 0.34
CA VAL A 138 -14.91 18.46 1.12
C VAL A 138 -16.13 18.03 1.93
N SER A 139 -16.97 17.12 1.41
CA SER A 139 -18.14 16.60 2.16
C SER A 139 -17.76 15.78 3.39
N GLU A 140 -16.53 15.27 3.44
CA GLU A 140 -16.06 14.34 4.48
C GLU A 140 -14.89 14.91 5.31
N THR A 141 -14.51 16.16 5.07
CA THR A 141 -13.43 16.85 5.81
C THR A 141 -13.91 18.12 6.47
N SER A 142 -13.45 18.38 7.69
CA SER A 142 -13.76 19.61 8.41
C SER A 142 -12.94 20.81 7.90
N GLY A 143 -13.45 22.03 8.09
CA GLY A 143 -12.79 23.27 7.65
C GLY A 143 -11.41 23.51 8.28
N ASN A 144 -11.11 22.88 9.42
CA ASN A 144 -9.79 22.97 10.08
C ASN A 144 -8.76 21.98 9.51
N VAL A 145 -9.22 20.95 8.79
CA VAL A 145 -8.38 19.90 8.21
C VAL A 145 -7.87 20.30 6.83
N ARG A 146 -8.72 20.91 6.00
CA ARG A 146 -8.39 21.30 4.62
C ARG A 146 -7.16 22.23 4.51
N PRO A 147 -6.96 23.22 5.40
CA PRO A 147 -5.74 24.04 5.41
C PRO A 147 -4.45 23.24 5.65
N LYS A 148 -4.53 22.03 6.21
CA LYS A 148 -3.39 21.15 6.49
C LYS A 148 -3.08 20.16 5.37
N VAL A 149 -3.93 20.09 4.36
CA VAL A 149 -3.71 19.28 3.16
C VAL A 149 -2.92 20.11 2.14
N ASP A 150 -1.98 19.45 1.47
CA ASP A 150 -1.42 19.95 0.22
C ASP A 150 -1.29 18.84 -0.82
N GLY A 151 -1.02 19.16 -2.09
CA GLY A 151 -0.87 18.14 -3.12
C GLY A 151 -0.11 18.56 -4.38
N ALA A 152 0.15 17.56 -5.22
CA ALA A 152 0.70 17.70 -6.55
C ALA A 152 0.08 16.72 -7.55
N VAL A 153 0.08 17.13 -8.82
CA VAL A 153 -0.34 16.34 -9.98
C VAL A 153 0.86 16.01 -10.84
N PHE A 154 0.88 14.78 -11.37
CA PHE A 154 1.95 14.24 -12.20
C PHE A 154 1.39 13.92 -13.58
N CYS A 155 1.75 14.75 -14.56
CA CYS A 155 1.29 14.61 -15.94
C CYS A 155 2.07 13.47 -16.60
N THR A 156 1.38 12.38 -16.91
CA THR A 156 1.99 11.18 -17.50
C THR A 156 0.98 10.49 -18.37
N SER A 157 1.38 10.15 -19.60
CA SER A 157 0.59 9.28 -20.43
C SER A 157 0.72 7.83 -19.97
N SER A 158 -0.39 7.10 -19.92
CA SER A 158 -0.46 5.67 -19.66
C SER A 158 -1.00 4.90 -20.87
N GLY A 159 -0.88 3.58 -20.89
CA GLY A 159 -1.57 2.74 -21.88
C GLY A 159 -3.07 2.70 -21.60
N ASP A 160 -3.89 2.66 -22.64
CA ASP A 160 -5.33 2.48 -22.51
C ASP A 160 -5.69 1.00 -22.38
N ASP A 161 -6.55 0.66 -21.43
CA ASP A 161 -7.10 -0.70 -21.22
C ASP A 161 -6.03 -1.80 -21.16
N THR A 162 -4.86 -1.46 -20.63
CA THR A 162 -3.83 -2.45 -20.33
C THR A 162 -3.78 -2.63 -18.83
N ALA A 163 -4.27 -3.77 -18.33
CA ALA A 163 -4.08 -4.21 -16.94
C ALA A 163 -2.59 -4.36 -16.51
N ASN A 164 -1.65 -3.88 -17.33
CA ASN A 164 -0.21 -3.99 -17.21
C ASN A 164 0.48 -2.63 -17.01
N ASN A 165 -0.24 -1.53 -16.77
CA ASN A 165 0.44 -0.27 -16.44
C ASN A 165 1.06 -0.36 -15.03
N PRO A 166 2.38 -0.20 -14.86
CA PRO A 166 3.07 -0.34 -13.57
C PRO A 166 2.93 0.91 -12.69
N HIS A 167 1.69 1.36 -12.47
CA HIS A 167 1.37 2.59 -11.74
C HIS A 167 1.60 2.50 -10.24
N ASN A 168 1.65 1.29 -9.67
CA ASN A 168 1.61 1.10 -8.24
C ASN A 168 3.03 0.95 -7.63
N PRO A 169 3.57 1.97 -6.93
CA PRO A 169 4.91 1.93 -6.33
C PRO A 169 4.96 1.26 -4.95
N ILE A 170 3.95 0.46 -4.57
CA ILE A 170 3.78 -0.09 -3.21
C ILE A 170 5.06 -0.68 -2.60
N TYR A 171 5.80 -1.51 -3.35
CA TYR A 171 7.04 -2.12 -2.83
C TYR A 171 8.17 -1.10 -2.65
N TRP A 172 8.33 -0.14 -3.57
CA TRP A 172 9.33 0.90 -3.44
C TRP A 172 9.02 1.88 -2.30
N LEU A 173 7.74 2.18 -2.06
CA LEU A 173 7.32 2.97 -0.89
C LEU A 173 7.64 2.23 0.42
N ASN A 174 7.38 0.93 0.48
CA ASN A 174 7.75 0.13 1.65
C ASN A 174 9.27 0.09 1.87
N LYS A 175 10.03 -0.19 0.80
CA LYS A 175 11.50 -0.16 0.83
C LYS A 175 12.05 1.22 1.22
N ALA A 176 11.35 2.31 0.86
CA ALA A 176 11.69 3.68 1.27
C ALA A 176 11.41 3.97 2.76
N GLY A 177 10.71 3.08 3.46
CA GLY A 177 10.50 3.13 4.91
C GLY A 177 9.05 3.30 5.36
N ALA A 178 8.07 3.23 4.45
CA ALA A 178 6.66 3.11 4.81
C ALA A 178 6.40 1.70 5.35
N MET A 179 6.72 1.47 6.61
CA MET A 179 6.73 0.15 7.25
C MET A 179 5.70 0.06 8.37
N GLY A 180 5.05 -1.10 8.49
CA GLY A 180 4.15 -1.42 9.59
C GLY A 180 4.78 -2.41 10.57
N GLY A 181 4.31 -2.40 11.82
CA GLY A 181 4.78 -3.35 12.83
C GLY A 181 4.25 -4.77 12.64
N LEU A 182 3.05 -4.95 12.06
CA LEU A 182 2.41 -6.26 11.88
C LEU A 182 2.55 -6.78 10.44
N THR A 183 2.22 -5.94 9.47
CA THR A 183 2.38 -6.25 8.05
C THR A 183 2.93 -5.04 7.32
N GLN A 184 3.69 -5.29 6.25
CA GLN A 184 4.30 -4.23 5.45
C GLN A 184 3.30 -3.66 4.45
N LEU A 185 2.65 -4.54 3.70
CA LEU A 185 1.80 -4.23 2.56
C LEU A 185 0.42 -4.86 2.70
N ALA A 186 -0.63 -4.14 2.28
CA ALA A 186 -1.97 -4.70 2.19
C ALA A 186 -2.75 -4.18 0.97
N GLY A 187 -3.77 -4.94 0.57
CA GLY A 187 -4.61 -4.64 -0.58
C GLY A 187 -6.05 -5.13 -0.41
N THR A 188 -6.98 -4.58 -1.20
CA THR A 188 -8.37 -5.07 -1.25
C THR A 188 -8.52 -6.27 -2.17
N SER A 189 -7.52 -6.49 -3.03
CA SER A 189 -7.52 -7.52 -4.08
C SER A 189 -6.34 -8.46 -3.92
N ASN A 190 -6.54 -9.73 -4.28
CA ASN A 190 -5.50 -10.75 -4.23
C ASN A 190 -4.58 -10.66 -5.46
N SER A 191 -3.76 -9.62 -5.53
CA SER A 191 -2.80 -9.37 -6.61
C SER A 191 -1.41 -9.07 -6.05
N ILE A 192 -0.42 -8.88 -6.93
CA ILE A 192 0.94 -8.52 -6.52
C ILE A 192 1.04 -7.10 -5.97
N SER A 193 0.13 -6.20 -6.37
CA SER A 193 0.06 -4.81 -5.94
C SER A 193 -0.96 -4.57 -4.81
N GLY A 194 -1.86 -5.53 -4.59
CA GLY A 194 -3.02 -5.36 -3.72
C GLY A 194 -4.22 -4.67 -4.38
N GLY A 195 -4.07 -4.23 -5.64
CA GLY A 195 -5.14 -3.64 -6.47
C GLY A 195 -5.17 -4.23 -7.89
N LYS A 196 -5.70 -3.47 -8.86
CA LYS A 196 -5.80 -3.87 -10.27
C LYS A 196 -4.53 -3.52 -11.04
N SER A 197 -4.03 -2.30 -10.86
CA SER A 197 -2.81 -1.80 -11.49
C SER A 197 -1.60 -2.60 -11.00
N ILE A 198 -0.70 -2.99 -11.91
CA ILE A 198 0.49 -3.77 -11.54
C ILE A 198 1.58 -2.87 -10.93
N VAL A 199 2.61 -3.52 -10.40
CA VAL A 199 3.80 -2.86 -9.86
C VAL A 199 4.92 -2.88 -10.91
N PRO A 200 5.89 -1.94 -10.85
CA PRO A 200 7.12 -2.08 -11.61
C PRO A 200 7.84 -3.39 -11.28
N ASP A 201 8.24 -4.18 -12.27
CA ASP A 201 8.84 -5.51 -12.05
C ASP A 201 10.09 -5.45 -11.16
N ALA A 202 10.93 -4.42 -11.35
CA ALA A 202 12.13 -4.18 -10.55
C ALA A 202 11.84 -3.80 -9.08
N SER A 203 10.58 -3.52 -8.73
CA SER A 203 10.17 -3.23 -7.35
C SER A 203 9.82 -4.46 -6.54
N ILE A 204 9.51 -5.59 -7.18
CA ILE A 204 8.94 -6.76 -6.51
C ILE A 204 9.91 -7.32 -5.47
N ASP A 205 9.46 -7.33 -4.22
CA ASP A 205 10.10 -8.08 -3.14
C ASP A 205 9.19 -9.26 -2.75
N PRO A 206 9.57 -10.51 -3.09
CA PRO A 206 8.74 -11.68 -2.82
C PRO A 206 8.57 -11.98 -1.32
N THR A 207 9.38 -11.36 -0.44
CA THR A 207 9.31 -11.58 1.00
C THR A 207 8.18 -10.80 1.69
N VAL A 208 7.64 -9.77 1.03
CA VAL A 208 6.65 -8.84 1.63
C VAL A 208 5.37 -8.70 0.80
N LYS A 209 4.85 -9.79 0.22
CA LYS A 209 3.62 -9.74 -0.60
C LYS A 209 2.44 -9.10 0.16
N PRO A 210 1.63 -8.20 -0.49
CA PRO A 210 0.44 -7.62 0.11
C PRO A 210 -0.55 -8.67 0.65
N VAL A 211 -1.00 -8.47 1.89
CA VAL A 211 -2.08 -9.25 2.48
C VAL A 211 -3.44 -8.68 2.09
N VAL A 212 -4.44 -9.53 1.90
CA VAL A 212 -5.79 -9.07 1.54
C VAL A 212 -6.56 -8.70 2.80
N LEU A 213 -7.01 -7.45 2.89
CA LEU A 213 -7.79 -6.93 4.02
C LEU A 213 -9.07 -6.27 3.53
N ASN A 214 -10.20 -6.94 3.72
CA ASN A 214 -11.51 -6.46 3.28
C ASN A 214 -12.51 -6.29 4.43
N ARG A 215 -12.22 -6.90 5.59
CA ARG A 215 -13.06 -6.87 6.79
C ARG A 215 -12.18 -6.80 8.03
N PRO A 216 -12.68 -6.25 9.16
CA PRO A 216 -11.92 -6.21 10.40
C PRO A 216 -11.44 -7.60 10.88
N GLN A 217 -12.20 -8.66 10.59
CA GLN A 217 -11.82 -10.03 10.94
C GLN A 217 -10.57 -10.52 10.19
N ASP A 218 -10.29 -9.99 8.99
CA ASP A 218 -9.10 -10.35 8.22
C ASP A 218 -7.83 -9.88 8.95
N ALA A 219 -7.88 -8.70 9.59
CA ALA A 219 -6.79 -8.17 10.39
C ALA A 219 -6.48 -9.07 11.61
N LEU A 220 -7.51 -9.61 12.26
CA LEU A 220 -7.36 -10.58 13.35
C LEU A 220 -6.71 -11.89 12.86
N GLY A 221 -7.00 -12.28 11.62
CA GLY A 221 -6.41 -13.43 10.95
C GLY A 221 -4.88 -13.34 10.82
N LEU A 222 -4.32 -12.13 10.65
CA LEU A 222 -2.86 -11.93 10.52
C LEU A 222 -2.10 -12.41 11.77
N VAL A 223 -2.65 -12.17 12.95
CA VAL A 223 -2.05 -12.61 14.22
C VAL A 223 -2.15 -14.12 14.38
N ASN A 224 -3.28 -14.71 13.97
CA ASN A 224 -3.52 -16.14 14.10
C ASN A 224 -2.62 -17.01 13.18
N ILE A 225 -2.11 -16.47 12.07
CA ILE A 225 -1.08 -17.14 11.27
C ILE A 225 0.29 -17.07 11.97
N GLY A 226 0.60 -15.98 12.68
CA GLY A 226 1.71 -15.94 13.64
C GLY A 226 1.61 -17.05 14.69
N LYS A 227 0.38 -17.37 15.13
CA LYS A 227 0.09 -18.49 16.02
C LYS A 227 0.29 -19.89 15.42
N LEU A 228 0.32 -20.05 14.09
CA LEU A 228 0.69 -21.35 13.50
C LEU A 228 2.19 -21.65 13.71
N GLY A 229 3.02 -20.61 13.86
CA GLY A 229 4.37 -20.73 14.40
C GLY A 229 4.38 -21.20 15.87
N GLU A 230 3.30 -21.00 16.62
CA GLU A 230 3.14 -21.42 18.03
C GLU A 230 2.77 -22.90 18.20
N LEU A 231 2.73 -23.70 17.13
CA LEU A 231 2.80 -25.15 17.28
C LEU A 231 4.13 -25.61 17.93
N PHE A 232 5.08 -24.71 18.22
CA PHE A 232 6.18 -24.96 19.16
C PHE A 232 5.79 -24.62 20.61
N THR A 233 4.92 -25.43 21.21
CA THR A 233 4.72 -25.37 22.67
C THR A 233 6.03 -25.74 23.38
N PRO A 234 6.27 -25.30 24.64
CA PRO A 234 7.44 -25.72 25.41
C PRO A 234 7.63 -27.24 25.45
N GLN A 235 6.53 -28.01 25.42
CA GLN A 235 6.58 -29.47 25.37
C GLN A 235 7.05 -30.00 24.00
N LYS A 236 6.67 -29.37 22.88
CA LYS A 236 7.14 -29.76 21.54
C LYS A 236 8.58 -29.29 21.28
N ALA A 237 8.96 -28.12 21.77
CA ALA A 237 10.35 -27.68 21.77
C ALA A 237 11.24 -28.61 22.60
N GLN A 238 10.78 -29.07 23.78
CA GLN A 238 11.47 -30.12 24.55
C GLN A 238 11.56 -31.45 23.79
N ARG A 239 10.55 -31.82 23.01
CA ARG A 239 10.59 -33.05 22.18
C ARG A 239 11.56 -32.94 21.01
N ILE A 240 11.63 -31.78 20.36
CA ILE A 240 12.60 -31.50 19.29
C ILE A 240 14.01 -31.44 19.86
N LEU A 241 14.20 -30.78 21.00
CA LEU A 241 15.47 -30.77 21.74
C LEU A 241 15.89 -32.20 22.12
N LYS A 242 14.99 -33.02 22.66
CA LYS A 242 15.26 -34.45 22.96
C LYS A 242 15.52 -35.28 21.70
N ALA A 243 14.91 -34.94 20.58
CA ALA A 243 15.16 -35.61 19.30
C ALA A 243 16.53 -35.25 18.72
N ILE A 244 16.94 -33.98 18.82
CA ILE A 244 18.28 -33.47 18.43
C ILE A 244 19.37 -34.05 19.34
N GLU A 245 19.11 -34.10 20.65
CA GLU A 245 19.98 -34.69 21.67
C GLU A 245 20.18 -36.19 21.44
N ARG A 246 19.13 -36.90 21.00
CA ARG A 246 19.21 -38.31 20.57
C ARG A 246 19.89 -38.52 19.21
N MET A 247 20.06 -37.49 18.38
CA MET A 247 20.57 -37.65 17.01
C MET A 247 22.07 -37.37 16.82
N SER A 248 22.82 -36.88 17.83
CA SER A 248 24.28 -36.83 17.68
C SER A 248 25.09 -36.52 18.96
N GLU A 249 25.29 -37.49 19.85
CA GLU A 249 26.32 -37.36 20.88
C GLU A 249 27.76 -37.30 20.29
N GLN A 250 27.96 -37.87 19.09
CA GLN A 250 29.30 -37.96 18.48
C GLN A 250 29.74 -36.75 17.65
N LYS A 251 28.87 -35.78 17.30
CA LYS A 251 29.27 -34.54 16.58
C LYS A 251 29.13 -33.26 17.39
N ILE A 252 28.51 -33.30 18.57
CA ILE A 252 28.36 -32.13 19.47
C ILE A 252 29.65 -31.89 20.29
N MET A 253 30.52 -32.89 20.43
CA MET A 253 31.74 -32.79 21.24
C MET A 253 32.94 -32.07 20.59
N SER A 254 32.83 -31.63 19.34
CA SER A 254 33.82 -30.72 18.75
C SER A 254 33.19 -29.36 18.55
N TYR A 255 33.21 -28.48 19.57
CA TYR A 255 33.40 -27.02 19.46
C TYR A 255 33.16 -26.38 20.84
N GLY A 256 34.11 -25.54 21.26
CA GLY A 256 34.10 -24.85 22.55
C GLY A 256 33.44 -23.47 22.49
N GLN A 257 32.81 -23.13 23.62
CA GLN A 257 32.10 -21.90 24.02
C GLN A 257 30.60 -21.84 23.69
N LYS A 258 29.82 -22.03 24.77
CA LYS A 258 28.39 -22.32 24.92
C LYS A 258 27.94 -23.67 24.36
N SER A 259 27.26 -24.45 25.21
CA SER A 259 26.66 -25.70 24.77
C SER A 259 25.57 -25.36 23.73
N LEU A 260 25.60 -25.99 22.56
CA LEU A 260 24.56 -25.87 21.53
C LEU A 260 23.12 -26.01 22.10
N PRO A 261 22.87 -26.86 23.12
CA PRO A 261 21.58 -26.91 23.82
C PRO A 261 21.13 -25.61 24.49
N ASP A 262 22.03 -24.86 25.13
CA ASP A 262 21.68 -23.60 25.81
C ASP A 262 21.30 -22.51 24.81
N GLN A 263 22.00 -22.44 23.67
CA GLN A 263 21.70 -21.50 22.59
C GLN A 263 20.32 -21.77 21.97
N ILE A 264 19.97 -23.04 21.74
CA ILE A 264 18.65 -23.41 21.21
C ILE A 264 17.56 -23.13 22.27
N LYS A 265 17.84 -23.39 23.54
CA LYS A 265 16.90 -23.13 24.64
C LYS A 265 16.62 -21.64 24.82
N ASP A 266 17.63 -20.78 24.71
CA ASP A 266 17.47 -19.33 24.76
C ASP A 266 16.74 -18.80 23.52
N LEU A 267 17.01 -19.35 22.33
CA LEU A 267 16.32 -18.99 21.10
C LEU A 267 14.83 -19.38 21.12
N VAL A 268 14.51 -20.57 21.64
CA VAL A 268 13.12 -21.01 21.86
C VAL A 268 12.43 -20.14 22.90
N LYS A 269 13.12 -19.77 23.99
CA LYS A 269 12.57 -18.87 25.01
C LYS A 269 12.31 -17.46 24.48
N CYS A 270 13.26 -16.85 23.76
CA CYS A 270 13.03 -15.54 23.15
C CYS A 270 11.96 -15.60 22.06
N GLY A 271 11.87 -16.69 21.28
CA GLY A 271 10.77 -16.92 20.34
C GLY A 271 9.41 -16.98 21.04
N TYR A 272 9.33 -17.70 22.17
CA TYR A 272 8.12 -17.80 22.98
C TYR A 272 7.71 -16.46 23.64
N ILE A 273 8.68 -15.72 24.20
CA ILE A 273 8.44 -14.38 24.78
C ILE A 273 8.02 -13.39 23.69
N GLY A 274 8.66 -13.43 22.52
CA GLY A 274 8.27 -12.64 21.35
C GLY A 274 6.84 -12.94 20.89
N SER A 275 6.43 -14.21 20.84
CA SER A 275 5.06 -14.60 20.53
C SER A 275 4.04 -14.09 21.57
N GLN A 276 4.35 -14.17 22.86
CA GLN A 276 3.48 -13.63 23.91
C GLN A 276 3.34 -12.11 23.84
N ASP A 277 4.42 -11.40 23.53
CA ASP A 277 4.41 -9.95 23.33
C ASP A 277 3.57 -9.54 22.09
N LEU A 278 3.66 -10.28 20.99
CA LEU A 278 2.81 -10.08 19.82
C LEU A 278 1.32 -10.34 20.13
N ILE A 279 0.99 -11.37 20.92
CA ILE A 279 -0.39 -11.66 21.34
C ILE A 279 -0.94 -10.54 22.25
N GLY A 280 -0.11 -10.02 23.14
CA GLY A 280 -0.49 -8.91 24.04
C GLY A 280 -0.67 -7.58 23.31
N LYS A 281 0.15 -7.31 22.28
CA LYS A 281 0.11 -6.07 21.49
C LYS A 281 -1.01 -6.04 20.45
N TYR A 282 -1.28 -7.15 19.77
CA TYR A 282 -2.21 -7.21 18.64
C TYR A 282 -3.54 -7.86 19.03
N THR A 283 -4.23 -7.22 19.98
CA THR A 283 -5.56 -7.65 20.43
C THR A 283 -6.66 -7.27 19.43
N ALA A 284 -7.88 -7.77 19.65
CA ALA A 284 -9.02 -7.37 18.83
C ALA A 284 -9.28 -5.86 18.89
N ASP A 285 -9.05 -5.21 20.02
CA ASP A 285 -9.28 -3.76 20.16
C ASP A 285 -8.19 -2.94 19.44
N ALA A 286 -6.99 -3.51 19.28
CA ALA A 286 -5.90 -2.91 18.51
C ALA A 286 -6.12 -3.01 16.98
N LEU A 287 -6.78 -4.07 16.50
CA LEU A 287 -6.87 -4.36 15.06
C LEU A 287 -8.26 -4.15 14.45
N ASP A 288 -9.32 -4.29 15.23
CA ASP A 288 -10.69 -4.25 14.72
C ASP A 288 -11.16 -2.79 14.55
N ALA A 289 -11.33 -2.37 13.30
CA ALA A 289 -11.83 -1.05 12.94
C ALA A 289 -13.22 -0.73 13.53
N SER A 290 -14.07 -1.74 13.77
CA SER A 290 -15.41 -1.54 14.34
C SER A 290 -15.40 -1.20 15.83
N LYS A 291 -14.27 -1.42 16.50
CA LYS A 291 -14.09 -1.14 17.92
C LYS A 291 -13.38 0.19 18.20
N ASP A 292 -12.85 0.83 17.18
CA ASP A 292 -12.17 2.11 17.32
C ASP A 292 -13.20 3.26 17.18
N PRO A 293 -13.43 4.07 18.24
CA PRO A 293 -14.41 5.15 18.18
C PRO A 293 -14.08 6.23 17.14
N MET A 294 -12.78 6.53 16.92
CA MET A 294 -12.38 7.53 15.92
C MET A 294 -12.62 7.00 14.50
N VAL A 295 -12.41 5.70 14.29
CA VAL A 295 -12.69 5.06 13.00
C VAL A 295 -14.19 5.00 12.75
N THR A 296 -15.00 4.57 13.71
CA THR A 296 -16.46 4.48 13.54
C THR A 296 -17.15 5.83 13.47
N GLN A 297 -16.55 6.89 14.04
CA GLN A 297 -16.99 8.27 13.84
C GLN A 297 -16.84 8.72 12.38
N VAL A 298 -15.74 8.34 11.71
CA VAL A 298 -15.44 8.78 10.34
C VAL A 298 -15.95 7.80 9.28
N PHE A 299 -16.05 6.51 9.61
CA PHE A 299 -16.60 5.44 8.78
C PHE A 299 -17.85 4.88 9.46
N ASP A 300 -18.93 5.66 9.35
CA ASP A 300 -20.20 5.46 10.01
C ASP A 300 -21.03 4.27 9.48
N ASN A 301 -20.69 3.74 8.30
CA ASN A 301 -21.41 2.62 7.70
C ASN A 301 -20.48 1.49 7.24
N LEU A 302 -20.01 0.67 8.18
CA LEU A 302 -19.21 -0.53 7.87
C LEU A 302 -20.01 -1.65 7.19
N ASN A 303 -21.33 -1.51 6.98
CA ASN A 303 -22.07 -2.42 6.11
C ASN A 303 -21.80 -2.11 4.63
N ASN A 304 -21.51 -0.86 4.28
CA ASN A 304 -21.02 -0.48 2.96
C ASN A 304 -19.65 -1.12 2.71
N GLY A 305 -19.53 -1.81 1.56
CA GLY A 305 -18.33 -2.56 1.22
C GLY A 305 -17.07 -1.71 1.09
N ASP A 306 -17.19 -0.52 0.50
CA ASP A 306 -16.06 0.38 0.27
C ASP A 306 -15.61 1.02 1.58
N GLN A 307 -16.54 1.56 2.38
CA GLN A 307 -16.21 2.12 3.70
C GLN A 307 -15.56 1.07 4.60
N ARG A 308 -16.08 -0.16 4.65
CA ARG A 308 -15.52 -1.23 5.49
C ARG A 308 -14.08 -1.57 5.14
N LYS A 309 -13.77 -1.69 3.85
CA LYS A 309 -12.42 -1.98 3.36
C LYS A 309 -11.45 -0.87 3.74
N VAL A 310 -11.82 0.38 3.43
CA VAL A 310 -10.99 1.56 3.71
C VAL A 310 -10.80 1.76 5.21
N ALA A 311 -11.86 1.64 6.02
CA ALA A 311 -11.79 1.72 7.48
C ALA A 311 -10.83 0.67 8.07
N THR A 312 -10.90 -0.57 7.58
CA THR A 312 -10.02 -1.66 8.03
C THR A 312 -8.55 -1.32 7.77
N MET A 313 -8.21 -0.85 6.57
CA MET A 313 -6.83 -0.49 6.25
C MET A 313 -6.36 0.77 6.97
N MET A 314 -7.21 1.80 7.03
CA MET A 314 -6.88 3.06 7.68
C MET A 314 -6.66 2.90 9.19
N LYS A 315 -7.42 2.02 9.85
CA LYS A 315 -7.18 1.63 11.24
C LYS A 315 -5.73 1.14 11.42
N LEU A 316 -5.28 0.20 10.58
CA LEU A 316 -3.95 -0.36 10.68
C LEU A 316 -2.84 0.62 10.26
N LEU A 317 -3.08 1.46 9.25
CA LEU A 317 -2.11 2.48 8.82
C LEU A 317 -1.86 3.51 9.93
N MET A 318 -2.93 4.07 10.49
CA MET A 318 -2.81 5.15 11.48
C MET A 318 -2.27 4.66 12.83
N ASP A 319 -2.50 3.39 13.16
CA ASP A 319 -1.99 2.75 14.37
C ASP A 319 -0.57 2.15 14.17
N GLY A 320 0.02 2.29 12.97
CA GLY A 320 1.39 1.86 12.68
C GLY A 320 1.55 0.33 12.53
N HIS A 321 0.46 -0.37 12.25
CA HIS A 321 0.45 -1.82 12.03
C HIS A 321 0.62 -2.20 10.56
N LEU A 322 0.36 -1.26 9.67
CA LEU A 322 0.50 -1.36 8.22
C LEU A 322 1.32 -0.17 7.70
N GLY A 323 2.19 -0.41 6.70
CA GLY A 323 3.02 0.64 6.10
C GLY A 323 2.39 1.29 4.87
N VAL A 324 1.99 0.45 3.89
CA VAL A 324 1.36 0.90 2.65
C VAL A 324 0.13 0.05 2.32
N ALA A 325 -0.95 0.71 1.94
CA ALA A 325 -2.21 0.09 1.57
C ALA A 325 -2.63 0.44 0.14
N THR A 326 -3.16 -0.52 -0.62
CA THR A 326 -3.82 -0.27 -1.92
C THR A 326 -5.32 -0.58 -1.83
N ILE A 327 -6.15 0.40 -2.19
CA ILE A 327 -7.59 0.27 -2.33
C ILE A 327 -7.93 0.22 -3.82
N GLU A 328 -8.42 -0.92 -4.30
CA GLU A 328 -9.02 -1.01 -5.63
C GLU A 328 -10.47 -0.54 -5.59
N LYS A 329 -10.82 0.42 -6.45
CA LYS A 329 -12.20 0.79 -6.73
C LYS A 329 -12.45 0.62 -8.22
N GLY A 330 -13.32 -0.34 -8.56
CA GLY A 330 -13.73 -0.60 -9.93
C GLY A 330 -14.89 0.27 -10.40
N GLY A 331 -15.18 0.18 -11.69
CA GLY A 331 -16.32 0.86 -12.32
C GLY A 331 -16.00 2.28 -12.81
N TYR A 332 -14.74 2.56 -13.11
CA TYR A 332 -14.31 3.81 -13.75
C TYR A 332 -14.34 3.76 -15.28
N ASP A 333 -14.73 2.63 -15.86
CA ASP A 333 -15.07 2.48 -17.28
C ASP A 333 -16.44 3.14 -17.56
N TYR A 334 -16.45 4.47 -17.59
CA TYR A 334 -17.63 5.29 -17.85
C TYR A 334 -17.50 6.13 -19.13
N HIS A 335 -16.70 5.66 -20.09
CA HIS A 335 -16.49 6.31 -21.39
C HIS A 335 -17.62 6.05 -22.41
N ASN A 336 -18.78 5.59 -21.94
CA ASN A 336 -19.94 5.19 -22.73
C ASN A 336 -21.04 6.28 -22.75
N ASN A 337 -20.63 7.55 -22.86
CA ASN A 337 -21.51 8.74 -22.84
C ASN A 337 -22.27 8.98 -21.52
N THR A 338 -21.79 8.45 -20.40
CA THR A 338 -22.46 8.56 -19.10
C THR A 338 -21.72 9.52 -18.15
N ARG A 339 -21.81 10.83 -18.40
CA ARG A 339 -21.16 11.85 -17.54
C ARG A 339 -21.59 11.74 -16.08
N ALA A 340 -22.90 11.61 -15.83
CA ALA A 340 -23.45 11.52 -14.48
C ALA A 340 -22.93 10.30 -13.69
N THR A 341 -22.69 9.17 -14.36
CA THR A 341 -22.10 7.98 -13.72
C THR A 341 -20.66 8.26 -13.30
N GLY A 342 -19.86 8.88 -14.17
CA GLY A 342 -18.50 9.29 -13.85
C GLY A 342 -18.43 10.26 -12.67
N GLU A 343 -19.27 11.32 -12.67
CA GLU A 343 -19.35 12.27 -11.55
C GLU A 343 -19.70 11.58 -10.22
N THR A 344 -20.57 10.57 -10.25
CA THR A 344 -20.94 9.80 -9.04
C THR A 344 -19.75 8.99 -8.53
N ARG A 345 -19.02 8.30 -9.43
CA ARG A 345 -17.84 7.47 -9.07
C ARG A 345 -16.68 8.31 -8.56
N ASP A 346 -16.45 9.44 -9.18
CA ASP A 346 -15.42 10.40 -8.76
C ASP A 346 -15.76 11.00 -7.39
N PHE A 347 -17.04 11.31 -7.15
CA PHE A 347 -17.52 11.75 -5.83
C PHE A 347 -17.34 10.67 -4.76
N GLU A 348 -17.70 9.42 -5.03
CA GLU A 348 -17.49 8.29 -4.11
C GLU A 348 -16.01 8.10 -3.75
N ALA A 349 -15.09 8.19 -4.72
CA ALA A 349 -13.65 8.15 -4.44
C ALA A 349 -13.21 9.34 -3.59
N GLY A 350 -13.66 10.55 -3.93
CA GLY A 350 -13.39 11.75 -3.15
C GLY A 350 -13.85 11.63 -1.70
N ALA A 351 -15.05 11.08 -1.47
CA ALA A 351 -15.58 10.87 -0.13
C ALA A 351 -14.72 9.91 0.70
N LEU A 352 -14.27 8.79 0.12
CA LEU A 352 -13.37 7.86 0.81
C LEU A 352 -12.01 8.50 1.13
N ILE A 353 -11.45 9.29 0.21
CA ILE A 353 -10.22 10.04 0.43
C ILE A 353 -10.40 11.05 1.57
N GLY A 354 -11.51 11.80 1.57
CA GLY A 354 -11.83 12.76 2.62
C GLY A 354 -11.92 12.10 4.00
N ARG A 355 -12.59 10.95 4.10
CA ARG A 355 -12.64 10.14 5.33
C ARG A 355 -11.26 9.67 5.79
N CYS A 356 -10.36 9.30 4.86
CA CYS A 356 -8.98 8.94 5.24
C CYS A 356 -8.24 10.13 5.86
N ILE A 357 -8.38 11.31 5.27
CA ILE A 357 -7.75 12.55 5.75
C ILE A 357 -8.34 12.99 7.10
N GLU A 358 -9.66 12.94 7.27
CA GLU A 358 -10.32 13.30 8.51
C GLU A 358 -9.90 12.36 9.65
N LEU A 359 -9.84 11.04 9.39
CA LEU A 359 -9.35 10.08 10.39
C LEU A 359 -7.87 10.30 10.75
N ALA A 360 -7.03 10.62 9.77
CA ALA A 360 -5.62 10.98 10.03
C ALA A 360 -5.53 12.20 10.95
N SER A 361 -6.43 13.19 10.74
CA SER A 361 -6.54 14.34 11.63
C SER A 361 -7.00 13.99 13.04
N LEU A 362 -8.03 13.14 13.19
CA LEU A 362 -8.51 12.72 14.50
C LEU A 362 -7.44 11.95 15.30
N LYS A 363 -6.62 11.16 14.60
CA LYS A 363 -5.50 10.41 15.20
C LYS A 363 -4.22 11.23 15.33
N GLY A 364 -4.19 12.47 14.84
CA GLY A 364 -3.02 13.35 14.89
C GLY A 364 -1.81 12.80 14.13
N LYS A 365 -2.04 12.08 13.02
CA LYS A 365 -1.02 11.43 12.19
C LYS A 365 -0.98 12.04 10.80
N ASP A 366 0.21 12.06 10.22
CA ASP A 366 0.39 12.45 8.83
C ASP A 366 -0.05 11.30 7.91
N LEU A 367 -0.48 11.63 6.69
CA LEU A 367 -0.93 10.66 5.70
C LEU A 367 -0.53 11.12 4.29
N VAL A 368 0.00 10.20 3.49
CA VAL A 368 0.11 10.39 2.04
C VAL A 368 -1.00 9.60 1.35
N VAL A 369 -1.79 10.29 0.54
CA VAL A 369 -2.78 9.69 -0.36
C VAL A 369 -2.22 9.77 -1.77
N TYR A 370 -2.14 8.64 -2.46
CA TYR A 370 -1.77 8.59 -3.87
C TYR A 370 -2.93 8.03 -4.68
N VAL A 371 -3.36 8.74 -5.72
CA VAL A 371 -4.49 8.34 -6.55
C VAL A 371 -3.99 8.04 -7.95
N ILE A 372 -4.22 6.82 -8.38
CA ILE A 372 -3.86 6.31 -9.70
C ILE A 372 -5.09 5.88 -10.46
N THR A 373 -4.93 5.83 -11.77
CA THR A 373 -5.91 5.24 -12.65
C THR A 373 -5.21 4.52 -13.81
N ASP A 374 -5.88 3.48 -14.31
CA ASP A 374 -5.44 2.73 -15.46
C ASP A 374 -5.99 3.37 -16.74
N GLY A 375 -5.17 4.18 -17.42
CA GLY A 375 -5.59 4.96 -18.59
C GLY A 375 -6.15 6.35 -18.26
N GLY A 376 -6.95 6.89 -19.15
CA GLY A 376 -7.68 8.16 -18.98
C GLY A 376 -8.85 8.22 -19.94
N VAL A 377 -9.64 9.29 -19.90
CA VAL A 377 -10.81 9.44 -20.77
C VAL A 377 -10.77 10.74 -21.56
N ALA A 378 -11.39 10.72 -22.73
CA ALA A 378 -11.59 11.88 -23.59
C ALA A 378 -13.07 12.20 -23.75
N ALA A 379 -13.39 13.49 -23.62
CA ALA A 379 -14.65 14.02 -24.10
C ALA A 379 -14.51 14.54 -25.54
N ARG A 380 -15.60 14.48 -26.31
CA ARG A 380 -15.61 14.96 -27.71
C ARG A 380 -16.82 15.82 -28.02
N GLU A 381 -18.01 15.42 -27.57
CA GLU A 381 -19.25 16.16 -27.82
C GLU A 381 -20.34 15.78 -26.81
N GLY A 382 -21.41 16.57 -26.78
CA GLY A 382 -22.56 16.34 -25.90
C GLY A 382 -22.35 16.87 -24.49
N ILE A 383 -23.08 17.93 -24.15
CA ILE A 383 -23.14 18.45 -22.77
C ILE A 383 -24.25 17.72 -22.04
N ASP A 384 -23.93 17.08 -20.92
CA ASP A 384 -24.92 16.50 -20.02
C ASP A 384 -25.43 17.58 -19.05
N ASN A 385 -26.51 18.24 -19.45
CA ASN A 385 -27.19 19.27 -18.65
C ASN A 385 -28.07 18.70 -17.51
N SER A 386 -28.09 17.39 -17.31
CA SER A 386 -28.77 16.81 -16.15
C SER A 386 -28.10 17.25 -14.84
N VAL A 387 -28.82 17.14 -13.73
CA VAL A 387 -28.27 17.44 -12.38
C VAL A 387 -27.00 16.62 -12.10
N GLY A 388 -26.97 15.35 -12.54
CA GLY A 388 -25.82 14.47 -12.38
C GLY A 388 -24.69 14.75 -13.37
N GLY A 389 -25.02 15.23 -14.58
CA GLY A 389 -24.06 15.59 -15.62
C GLY A 389 -23.35 16.93 -15.40
N ARG A 390 -23.92 17.78 -14.55
CA ARG A 390 -23.34 19.06 -14.09
C ARG A 390 -23.07 20.07 -15.21
N GLY A 391 -23.70 19.92 -16.38
CA GLY A 391 -23.46 20.78 -17.53
C GLY A 391 -22.06 20.58 -18.14
N LYS A 392 -21.46 19.41 -17.93
CA LYS A 392 -20.12 19.08 -18.44
C LYS A 392 -20.19 18.17 -19.66
N LEU A 393 -19.09 18.08 -20.40
CA LEU A 393 -19.02 17.24 -21.60
C LEU A 393 -18.98 15.75 -21.22
N SER A 394 -19.67 14.93 -22.00
CA SER A 394 -19.73 13.48 -21.85
C SER A 394 -18.42 12.80 -22.25
N TRP A 395 -18.09 11.73 -21.53
CA TRP A 395 -16.96 10.86 -21.83
C TRP A 395 -17.30 9.93 -22.98
N THR A 396 -16.47 9.94 -24.03
CA THR A 396 -16.77 9.30 -25.32
C THR A 396 -15.79 8.18 -25.70
N GLY A 397 -14.68 8.06 -24.97
CA GLY A 397 -13.71 7.00 -25.19
C GLY A 397 -12.48 7.15 -24.30
N ASP A 398 -11.67 6.10 -24.27
CA ASP A 398 -10.40 6.08 -23.57
C ASP A 398 -9.35 6.97 -24.24
N SER A 399 -8.42 7.44 -23.43
CA SER A 399 -7.29 8.25 -23.85
C SER A 399 -6.21 8.34 -22.78
N GLY A 400 -5.17 7.54 -22.94
CA GLY A 400 -4.04 7.47 -22.02
C GLY A 400 -3.17 8.72 -22.12
N GLN A 401 -3.26 9.45 -23.24
CA GLN A 401 -2.67 10.79 -23.40
C GLN A 401 -3.40 11.88 -22.58
N ARG A 402 -4.53 11.56 -21.94
CA ARG A 402 -5.31 12.44 -21.05
C ARG A 402 -5.36 11.85 -19.65
N SER A 403 -4.23 11.30 -19.22
CA SER A 403 -4.07 10.69 -17.91
C SER A 403 -3.13 11.52 -17.02
N SER A 404 -3.28 11.33 -15.72
CA SER A 404 -2.34 11.80 -14.71
C SER A 404 -2.50 10.93 -13.47
N THR A 405 -1.61 11.13 -12.50
CA THR A 405 -1.86 10.72 -11.12
C THR A 405 -1.69 11.92 -10.22
N PHE A 406 -2.26 11.87 -9.01
CA PHE A 406 -2.04 12.95 -8.05
C PHE A 406 -1.76 12.40 -6.66
N MET A 407 -1.02 13.19 -5.89
CA MET A 407 -0.68 12.91 -4.50
C MET A 407 -1.24 14.04 -3.64
N LEU A 408 -1.87 13.67 -2.53
CA LEU A 408 -2.21 14.57 -1.44
C LEU A 408 -1.39 14.17 -0.20
N VAL A 409 -0.94 15.17 0.54
CA VAL A 409 -0.23 15.03 1.81
C VAL A 409 -1.05 15.77 2.86
N TYR A 410 -1.58 15.03 3.82
CA TYR A 410 -2.09 15.61 5.06
C TYR A 410 -0.96 15.64 6.09
N ARG A 411 -0.71 16.80 6.67
CA ARG A 411 0.25 16.97 7.76
C ARG A 411 -0.43 17.58 8.98
N ASN A 412 -0.42 16.86 10.10
CA ASN A 412 -1.11 17.25 11.32
C ASN A 412 -0.60 18.60 11.88
N LEU A 413 0.70 18.85 11.76
CA LEU A 413 1.34 20.08 12.26
C LEU A 413 1.17 21.32 11.36
N GLY A 414 0.42 21.20 10.26
CA GLY A 414 0.19 22.28 9.30
C GLY A 414 0.61 21.88 7.88
N ARG A 415 0.22 22.69 6.89
CA ARG A 415 0.44 22.39 5.47
C ARG A 415 1.91 22.07 5.15
N ALA A 416 2.14 21.07 4.31
CA ALA A 416 3.47 20.82 3.76
C ALA A 416 3.94 22.02 2.92
N THR A 417 5.21 22.39 3.03
CA THR A 417 5.76 23.52 2.27
C THR A 417 6.23 23.05 0.91
N LEU A 418 5.83 23.75 -0.15
CA LEU A 418 6.35 23.52 -1.48
C LEU A 418 7.84 23.84 -1.58
N ARG A 419 8.58 23.00 -2.29
CA ARG A 419 10.02 23.16 -2.53
C ARG A 419 10.30 24.23 -3.56
N ASN A 420 9.60 24.15 -4.71
CA ASN A 420 9.84 25.01 -5.87
C ASN A 420 8.64 25.90 -6.22
N GLY A 421 7.64 26.00 -5.33
CA GLY A 421 6.39 26.72 -5.61
C GLY A 421 5.50 26.09 -6.70
N ASN A 422 5.90 24.93 -7.25
CA ASN A 422 5.18 24.21 -8.30
C ASN A 422 4.49 22.95 -7.76
N ARG A 423 3.28 22.69 -8.26
CA ARG A 423 2.40 21.56 -7.88
C ARG A 423 2.19 20.58 -9.03
N GLN A 424 2.70 20.90 -10.22
CA GLN A 424 2.53 20.08 -11.41
C GLN A 424 3.91 19.65 -11.91
N ILE A 425 4.12 18.34 -12.00
CA ILE A 425 5.29 17.78 -12.65
C ILE A 425 4.90 17.27 -14.04
N GLY A 426 5.56 17.79 -15.07
CA GLY A 426 5.14 17.64 -16.47
C GLY A 426 4.18 18.75 -16.88
N SER A 427 3.65 18.63 -18.10
CA SER A 427 2.73 19.62 -18.65
C SER A 427 1.76 19.00 -19.63
N PHE A 428 0.68 19.73 -19.89
CA PHE A 428 -0.26 19.43 -20.95
C PHE A 428 -0.07 20.42 -22.12
N LYS A 429 -0.45 19.98 -23.31
CA LYS A 429 -0.56 20.81 -24.52
C LYS A 429 -1.94 21.44 -24.56
N ASP A 430 -2.11 22.52 -25.32
CA ASP A 430 -3.42 23.16 -25.54
C ASP A 430 -4.48 22.21 -26.13
N THR A 431 -4.06 21.11 -26.76
CA THR A 431 -4.95 20.06 -27.25
C THR A 431 -5.55 19.18 -26.13
N GLY A 432 -5.17 19.42 -24.88
CA GLY A 432 -5.54 18.61 -23.72
C GLY A 432 -4.75 17.32 -23.57
N ALA A 433 -3.69 17.09 -24.35
CA ALA A 433 -2.85 15.90 -24.24
C ALA A 433 -1.59 16.17 -23.39
N VAL A 434 -1.06 15.14 -22.71
CA VAL A 434 0.23 15.22 -22.01
C VAL A 434 1.36 15.58 -22.99
N GLU A 435 2.28 16.44 -22.56
CA GLU A 435 3.55 16.64 -23.25
C GLU A 435 4.56 15.57 -22.86
N ASN A 436 4.63 14.53 -23.69
CA ASN A 436 5.45 13.33 -23.47
C ASN A 436 6.95 13.63 -23.32
N ALA A 437 7.42 14.77 -23.84
CA ALA A 437 8.81 15.21 -23.70
C ALA A 437 9.07 16.11 -22.47
N ALA A 438 8.04 16.47 -21.69
CA ALA A 438 8.17 17.45 -20.60
C ALA A 438 9.06 16.94 -19.46
N THR A 439 8.95 15.66 -19.10
CA THR A 439 9.76 15.03 -18.03
C THR A 439 10.07 13.57 -18.34
N PRO A 440 11.10 12.97 -17.71
CA PRO A 440 11.39 11.54 -17.84
C PRO A 440 10.25 10.61 -17.44
N SER A 441 9.26 11.09 -16.66
CA SER A 441 8.05 10.34 -16.29
C SER A 441 6.89 10.54 -17.25
N SER A 442 6.87 11.61 -18.06
CA SER A 442 5.69 12.01 -18.84
C SER A 442 5.23 10.98 -19.86
N ASN A 443 6.11 10.09 -20.31
CA ASN A 443 5.81 8.98 -21.21
C ASN A 443 6.23 7.60 -20.65
N SER A 444 6.50 7.51 -19.35
CA SER A 444 6.98 6.29 -18.70
C SER A 444 6.35 6.12 -17.33
N VAL A 445 5.37 5.21 -17.26
CA VAL A 445 4.67 4.87 -16.01
C VAL A 445 5.64 4.29 -14.95
N VAL A 446 6.67 3.56 -15.36
CA VAL A 446 7.72 3.09 -14.44
C VAL A 446 8.48 4.27 -13.85
N ASN A 447 8.87 5.26 -14.66
CA ASN A 447 9.55 6.44 -14.15
C ASN A 447 8.61 7.32 -13.32
N LEU A 448 7.31 7.34 -13.61
CA LEU A 448 6.31 7.94 -12.73
C LEU A 448 6.31 7.27 -11.36
N ALA A 449 6.28 5.93 -11.28
CA ALA A 449 6.36 5.22 -10.01
C ALA A 449 7.66 5.57 -9.23
N LYS A 450 8.80 5.68 -9.93
CA LYS A 450 10.07 6.17 -9.33
C LYS A 450 9.96 7.61 -8.83
N LEU A 451 9.30 8.49 -9.58
CA LEU A 451 9.10 9.89 -9.20
C LEU A 451 8.25 10.03 -7.94
N ILE A 452 7.22 9.19 -7.82
CA ILE A 452 6.37 9.13 -6.62
C ILE A 452 7.18 8.66 -5.42
N THR A 453 8.01 7.62 -5.58
CA THR A 453 8.96 7.19 -4.53
C THR A 453 9.95 8.31 -4.18
N ALA A 454 10.45 9.06 -5.17
CA ALA A 454 11.35 10.19 -4.92
C ALA A 454 10.69 11.31 -4.10
N ASN A 455 9.44 11.67 -4.44
CA ASN A 455 8.67 12.65 -3.68
C ASN A 455 8.35 12.16 -2.26
N TYR A 456 8.08 10.86 -2.08
CA TYR A 456 7.95 10.27 -0.76
C TYR A 456 9.25 10.36 0.05
N LEU A 457 10.40 10.01 -0.53
CA LEU A 457 11.70 10.16 0.12
C LEU A 457 12.00 11.63 0.48
N ALA A 458 11.64 12.57 -0.39
CA ALA A 458 11.84 14.01 -0.15
C ALA A 458 11.03 14.54 1.03
N LEU A 459 9.82 14.02 1.27
CA LEU A 459 9.05 14.31 2.49
C LEU A 459 9.84 13.97 3.76
N HIS A 460 10.80 13.04 3.67
CA HIS A 460 11.62 12.62 4.79
C HIS A 460 13.08 13.12 4.74
N GLY A 461 13.45 13.91 3.73
CA GLY A 461 14.81 14.38 3.50
C GLY A 461 15.78 13.26 3.09
N GLU A 462 15.27 12.23 2.43
CA GLU A 462 16.03 11.06 2.00
C GLU A 462 16.06 10.88 0.47
N GLU A 463 15.81 11.95 -0.29
CA GLU A 463 15.81 11.92 -1.77
C GLU A 463 17.13 11.39 -2.36
N ASN A 464 18.23 11.54 -1.64
CA ASN A 464 19.55 10.99 -2.01
C ASN A 464 19.58 9.45 -2.04
N LYS A 465 18.62 8.76 -1.41
CA LYS A 465 18.53 7.29 -1.40
C LYS A 465 17.79 6.72 -2.62
N LEU A 466 17.23 7.55 -3.51
CA LEU A 466 16.39 7.10 -4.62
C LEU A 466 17.02 5.93 -5.38
N ALA A 467 18.27 6.07 -5.84
CA ALA A 467 18.96 5.04 -6.62
C ALA A 467 19.14 3.73 -5.86
N ALA A 468 19.36 3.76 -4.55
CA ALA A 468 19.45 2.55 -3.73
C ALA A 468 18.09 1.85 -3.56
N ILE A 469 17.00 2.62 -3.58
CA ILE A 469 15.64 2.10 -3.44
C ILE A 469 15.13 1.53 -4.76
N VAL A 470 15.18 2.31 -5.85
CA VAL A 470 14.55 1.96 -7.14
C VAL A 470 15.50 1.36 -8.17
N GLY A 471 16.81 1.32 -7.87
CA GLY A 471 17.86 0.72 -8.70
C GLY A 471 18.58 1.69 -9.63
N ASP A 472 18.04 2.89 -9.86
CA ASP A 472 18.62 3.93 -10.71
C ASP A 472 18.09 5.34 -10.34
N ASN A 473 18.53 6.37 -11.05
CA ASN A 473 17.98 7.72 -10.96
C ASN A 473 17.77 8.30 -12.38
N PRO A 474 16.59 8.10 -13.01
CA PRO A 474 16.31 8.59 -14.35
C PRO A 474 16.23 10.12 -14.44
N PHE A 475 16.17 10.82 -13.30
CA PHE A 475 16.11 12.28 -13.23
C PHE A 475 17.49 12.93 -13.12
N GLY A 476 18.52 12.12 -12.82
CA GLY A 476 19.91 12.56 -12.70
C GLY A 476 20.09 13.76 -11.74
N ALA A 477 20.94 14.70 -12.14
CA ALA A 477 21.20 15.94 -11.40
C ALA A 477 19.97 16.88 -11.32
N ASN A 478 18.95 16.65 -12.15
CA ASN A 478 17.74 17.47 -12.17
C ASN A 478 16.66 16.98 -11.19
N LEU A 479 16.92 15.95 -10.38
CA LEU A 479 15.93 15.37 -9.45
C LEU A 479 15.19 16.44 -8.63
N ASP A 480 15.92 17.42 -8.10
CA ASP A 480 15.38 18.49 -7.25
C ASP A 480 14.26 19.30 -7.93
N LYS A 481 14.30 19.45 -9.26
CA LYS A 481 13.25 20.13 -10.05
C LYS A 481 11.92 19.38 -10.06
N TYR A 482 11.95 18.07 -9.79
CA TYR A 482 10.78 17.20 -9.81
C TYR A 482 10.26 16.84 -8.41
N LEU A 483 10.88 17.41 -7.36
CA LEU A 483 10.42 17.27 -5.98
C LEU A 483 9.46 18.40 -5.63
N VAL A 484 8.30 18.04 -5.09
CA VAL A 484 7.20 18.97 -4.83
C VAL A 484 7.31 19.59 -3.45
N PHE A 485 7.59 18.78 -2.43
CA PHE A 485 7.55 19.21 -1.04
C PHE A 485 8.93 19.22 -0.40
N ASN A 486 9.10 20.13 0.55
CA ASN A 486 10.18 20.07 1.51
C ASN A 486 9.94 18.94 2.52
N LYS A 487 11.00 18.58 3.25
CA LYS A 487 10.91 17.64 4.37
C LYS A 487 9.82 18.08 5.36
N ILE A 488 8.93 17.16 5.71
CA ILE A 488 7.98 17.32 6.81
C ILE A 488 8.68 16.88 8.11
N THR A 489 8.70 17.78 9.10
CA THR A 489 9.27 17.54 10.43
C THR A 489 8.19 17.17 11.42
#